data_AF-A0A357LG81-F1
#
_entry.id   AF-A0A357LG81-F1
#
_cell.length_a   1.000
_cell.length_b   1.000
_cell.length_c   1.000
_cell.angle_alpha   90.00
_cell.angle_beta   90.00
_cell.angle_gamma   90.00
#
_symmetry.space_group_name_H-M   'P 1'
#
loop_
_entity.id
_entity.type
_entity.pdbx_description
1 polymer ?
#
loop_
_entity_poly.entity_id
_entity_poly.type
_entity_poly.pdbx_seq_one_letter_code
_entity_poly.pdbx_strand_id
1 'polypeptide(L)'
;MTALSLEEAVRRAEAGDARAQYALAAHFARAGRREEADKWLAAAAANGEPDALYTLATRMTHTKAGVIEAAPLLAEAAAKGSPSAAHFVAVLKALGLGFPRDEAAAAEIVGALAAAGHAPIRRSLEALRLLQQADDPRRDPVRLCASPDIVLYRGAVPPAVCTHVIAHAGPRLGPALVYDPRGAGMMRDPLRSSATASLSPVDLDLAIVAVNRRVSACAGLPDEQGEFLSVMRYRAGEQYRPHFDTVPPGPDFDRSGQRVKTALLYLNDGYEGGETEFSAPGLKIKGAPGDVVVFTNVRADGTLDGASRHAGLAVTSGEKWLASKWFRERIFAF
;
A
#
# COMPACT_ATOMS: atom_id res chain seq x y z
N MET A 1 -2.07 33.00 -9.44
CA MET A 1 -3.11 33.01 -10.50
C MET A 1 -4.42 33.36 -9.83
N THR A 2 -5.00 34.51 -10.19
CA THR A 2 -6.36 34.89 -9.77
C THR A 2 -7.34 33.80 -10.18
N ALA A 3 -8.21 33.38 -9.25
CA ALA A 3 -9.25 32.41 -9.56
C ALA A 3 -10.12 32.98 -10.69
N LEU A 4 -10.10 32.32 -11.85
CA LEU A 4 -11.04 32.62 -12.94
C LEU A 4 -12.46 32.48 -12.38
N SER A 5 -13.38 33.36 -12.77
CA SER A 5 -14.79 33.13 -12.49
C SER A 5 -15.23 31.81 -13.13
N LEU A 6 -16.22 31.14 -12.56
CA LEU A 6 -16.72 29.87 -13.11
C LEU A 6 -17.16 30.04 -14.57
N GLU A 7 -17.78 31.17 -14.90
CA GLU A 7 -18.20 31.52 -16.26
C GLU A 7 -17.02 31.58 -17.25
N GLU A 8 -15.90 32.17 -16.84
CA GLU A 8 -14.69 32.22 -17.65
C GLU A 8 -14.09 30.83 -17.86
N ALA A 9 -14.08 30.01 -16.81
CA ALA A 9 -13.60 28.63 -16.89
C ALA A 9 -14.47 27.78 -17.84
N VAL A 10 -15.81 27.94 -17.78
CA VAL A 10 -16.76 27.29 -18.70
C VAL A 10 -16.49 27.70 -20.14
N ARG A 11 -16.41 29.01 -20.41
CA ARG A 11 -16.17 29.52 -21.77
C ARG A 11 -14.88 28.98 -22.37
N ARG A 12 -13.78 28.97 -21.60
CA ARG A 12 -12.49 28.43 -22.06
C ARG A 12 -12.58 26.92 -22.30
N ALA A 13 -13.23 26.19 -21.41
CA ALA A 13 -13.38 24.74 -21.54
C ALA A 13 -14.20 24.35 -22.77
N GLU A 14 -15.29 25.07 -23.06
CA GLU A 14 -16.10 24.91 -24.27
C GLU A 14 -15.31 25.23 -25.55
N ALA A 15 -14.36 26.17 -25.47
CA ALA A 15 -13.44 26.51 -26.57
C ALA A 15 -12.28 25.50 -26.75
N GLY A 16 -12.24 24.41 -25.98
CA GLY A 16 -11.22 23.36 -26.12
C GLY A 16 -9.99 23.53 -25.23
N ASP A 17 -9.98 24.48 -24.30
CA ASP A 17 -8.86 24.65 -23.37
C ASP A 17 -8.78 23.47 -22.39
N ALA A 18 -7.82 22.59 -22.62
CA ALA A 18 -7.66 21.34 -21.88
C ALA A 18 -7.49 21.57 -20.36
N ARG A 19 -6.78 22.63 -19.96
CA ARG A 19 -6.55 22.97 -18.54
C ARG A 19 -7.82 23.50 -17.88
N ALA A 20 -8.61 24.30 -18.60
CA ALA A 20 -9.91 24.75 -18.12
C ALA A 20 -10.90 23.57 -18.00
N GLN A 21 -10.89 22.64 -18.96
CA GLN A 21 -11.68 21.41 -18.91
C GLN A 21 -11.32 20.57 -17.68
N TYR A 22 -10.03 20.35 -17.41
CA TYR A 22 -9.60 19.61 -16.21
C TYR A 22 -9.99 20.33 -14.91
N ALA A 23 -9.87 21.66 -14.86
CA ALA A 23 -10.30 22.45 -13.71
C ALA A 23 -11.81 22.32 -13.44
N LEU A 24 -12.65 22.31 -14.49
CA LEU A 24 -14.08 22.06 -14.37
C LEU A 24 -14.38 20.63 -13.95
N ALA A 25 -13.67 19.64 -14.49
CA ALA A 25 -13.79 18.25 -14.07
C ALA A 25 -13.61 18.12 -12.55
N ALA A 26 -12.54 18.73 -12.02
CA ALA A 26 -12.27 18.77 -10.59
C ALA A 26 -13.33 19.56 -9.79
N HIS A 27 -13.87 20.65 -10.35
CA HIS A 27 -14.96 21.41 -9.74
C HIS A 27 -16.23 20.57 -9.59
N PHE A 28 -16.70 19.93 -10.67
CA PHE A 28 -17.90 19.10 -10.65
C PHE A 28 -17.73 17.85 -9.80
N ALA A 29 -16.54 17.25 -9.80
CA ALA A 29 -16.23 16.11 -8.94
C ALA A 29 -16.41 16.46 -7.45
N ARG A 30 -15.91 17.62 -7.00
CA ARG A 30 -16.11 18.12 -5.62
C ARG A 30 -17.56 18.43 -5.30
N ALA A 31 -18.35 18.81 -6.30
CA ALA A 31 -19.78 19.06 -6.16
C ALA A 31 -20.64 17.78 -6.21
N GLY A 32 -20.04 16.59 -6.35
CA GLY A 32 -20.76 15.32 -6.48
C GLY A 32 -21.44 15.11 -7.84
N ARG A 33 -21.19 16.00 -8.80
CA ARG A 33 -21.75 15.98 -10.16
C ARG A 33 -20.88 15.11 -11.07
N ARG A 34 -21.07 13.79 -10.94
CA ARG A 34 -20.16 12.78 -11.54
C ARG A 34 -20.19 12.79 -13.07
N GLU A 35 -21.36 12.87 -13.68
CA GLU A 35 -21.50 12.84 -15.14
C GLU A 35 -20.79 14.04 -15.78
N GLU A 36 -20.97 15.24 -15.21
CA GLU A 36 -20.29 16.44 -15.70
C GLU A 36 -18.79 16.40 -15.45
N ALA A 37 -18.37 15.87 -14.30
CA ALA A 37 -16.95 15.67 -14.01
C ALA A 37 -16.30 14.75 -15.04
N ASP A 38 -16.94 13.63 -15.35
CA ASP A 38 -16.43 12.64 -16.30
C ASP A 38 -16.43 13.17 -17.73
N LYS A 39 -17.47 13.90 -18.14
CA LYS A 39 -17.51 14.59 -19.44
C LYS A 39 -16.30 15.51 -19.61
N TRP A 40 -16.05 16.39 -18.63
CA TRP A 40 -14.97 17.36 -18.73
C TRP A 40 -13.59 16.71 -18.59
N LEU A 41 -13.47 15.65 -17.79
CA LEU A 41 -12.24 14.88 -17.67
C LEU A 41 -11.88 14.22 -19.00
N ALA A 42 -12.85 13.58 -19.66
CA ALA A 42 -12.66 12.95 -20.96
C ALA A 42 -12.26 13.97 -22.03
N ALA A 43 -12.91 15.15 -22.05
CA ALA A 43 -12.55 16.23 -22.97
C ALA A 43 -11.13 16.74 -22.73
N ALA A 44 -10.74 16.95 -21.47
CA ALA A 44 -9.40 17.41 -21.11
C ALA A 44 -8.32 16.41 -21.55
N ALA A 45 -8.55 15.12 -21.31
CA ALA A 45 -7.65 14.06 -21.75
C ALA A 45 -7.56 13.96 -23.28
N ALA A 46 -8.69 14.06 -23.99
CA ALA A 46 -8.69 14.07 -25.46
C ALA A 46 -7.91 15.27 -26.03
N ASN A 47 -7.90 16.40 -25.32
CA ASN A 47 -7.10 17.58 -25.65
C ASN A 47 -5.67 17.54 -25.05
N GLY A 48 -5.24 16.39 -24.52
CA GLY A 48 -3.88 16.14 -24.10
C GLY A 48 -3.47 16.77 -22.77
N GLU A 49 -4.41 17.11 -21.89
CA GLU A 49 -4.10 17.62 -20.55
C GLU A 49 -3.41 16.53 -19.71
N PRO A 50 -2.18 16.75 -19.20
CA PRO A 50 -1.38 15.71 -18.56
C PRO A 50 -2.01 15.08 -17.33
N ASP A 51 -2.61 15.88 -16.46
CA ASP A 51 -3.21 15.40 -15.20
C ASP A 51 -4.58 14.75 -15.43
N ALA A 52 -5.29 15.11 -16.51
CA ALA A 52 -6.48 14.42 -16.98
C ALA A 52 -6.16 13.02 -17.50
N LEU A 53 -5.11 12.88 -18.33
CA LEU A 53 -4.60 11.60 -18.80
C LEU A 53 -4.21 10.71 -17.61
N TYR A 54 -3.46 11.26 -16.65
CA TYR A 54 -3.12 10.57 -15.40
C TYR A 54 -4.37 10.13 -14.61
N THR A 55 -5.33 11.05 -14.42
CA THR A 55 -6.56 10.76 -13.66
C THR A 55 -7.37 9.64 -14.32
N LEU A 56 -7.49 9.61 -15.65
CA LEU A 56 -8.14 8.51 -16.36
C LEU A 56 -7.37 7.19 -16.20
N ALA A 57 -6.05 7.22 -16.36
CA ALA A 57 -5.21 6.03 -16.24
C ALA A 57 -5.34 5.35 -14.87
N THR A 58 -5.36 6.14 -13.79
CA THR A 58 -5.49 5.61 -12.42
C THR A 58 -6.84 4.94 -12.13
N ARG A 59 -7.90 5.22 -12.91
CA ARG A 59 -9.19 4.51 -12.78
C ARG A 59 -9.13 3.05 -13.23
N MET A 60 -8.11 2.70 -14.02
CA MET A 60 -7.90 1.35 -14.55
C MET A 60 -7.00 0.51 -13.63
N THR A 61 -6.28 1.13 -12.69
CA THR A 61 -5.16 0.49 -11.97
C THR A 61 -5.59 -0.35 -10.76
N HIS A 62 -6.86 -0.76 -10.71
CA HIS A 62 -7.40 -1.61 -9.64
C HIS A 62 -7.04 -3.10 -9.81
N THR A 63 -6.58 -3.51 -10.99
CA THR A 63 -6.10 -4.87 -11.26
C THR A 63 -4.75 -4.85 -11.95
N LYS A 64 -4.00 -5.96 -11.87
CA LYS A 64 -2.72 -6.09 -12.60
C LYS A 64 -2.87 -5.84 -14.11
N ALA A 65 -3.91 -6.37 -14.74
CA ALA A 65 -4.18 -6.19 -16.16
C ALA A 65 -4.47 -4.72 -16.49
N GLY A 66 -5.30 -4.06 -15.67
CA GLY A 66 -5.63 -2.66 -15.88
C GLY A 66 -4.44 -1.71 -15.66
N VAL A 67 -3.48 -2.05 -14.79
CA VAL A 67 -2.21 -1.30 -14.69
C VAL A 67 -1.39 -1.42 -15.98
N ILE A 68 -1.32 -2.61 -16.57
CA ILE A 68 -0.61 -2.84 -17.84
C ILE A 68 -1.28 -2.05 -18.96
N GLU A 69 -2.61 -2.07 -19.04
CA GLU A 69 -3.39 -1.32 -20.01
C GLU A 69 -3.24 0.20 -19.84
N ALA A 70 -3.11 0.68 -18.60
CA ALA A 70 -2.91 2.10 -18.28
C ALA A 70 -1.49 2.61 -18.58
N ALA A 71 -0.50 1.72 -18.73
CA ALA A 71 0.91 2.10 -18.83
C ALA A 71 1.23 3.07 -20.00
N PRO A 72 0.70 2.89 -21.22
CA PRO A 72 0.92 3.86 -22.31
C PRO A 72 0.37 5.25 -21.97
N LEU A 73 -0.81 5.32 -21.36
CA LEU A 73 -1.46 6.57 -20.98
C LEU A 73 -0.69 7.30 -19.86
N LEU A 74 -0.16 6.55 -18.89
CA LEU A 74 0.71 7.07 -17.83
C LEU A 74 2.03 7.60 -18.42
N ALA A 75 2.63 6.89 -19.37
CA ALA A 75 3.85 7.33 -20.04
C ALA A 75 3.62 8.63 -20.84
N GLU A 76 2.50 8.73 -21.55
CA GLU A 76 2.11 9.96 -22.26
C GLU A 76 1.91 11.13 -21.30
N ALA A 77 1.14 10.93 -20.22
CA ALA A 77 0.92 11.94 -19.19
C ALA A 77 2.24 12.43 -18.57
N ALA A 78 3.17 11.51 -18.29
CA ALA A 78 4.49 11.85 -17.77
C ALA A 78 5.32 12.66 -18.79
N ALA A 79 5.35 12.23 -20.05
CA ALA A 79 6.06 12.92 -21.13
C ALA A 79 5.52 14.33 -21.39
N LYS A 80 4.21 14.54 -21.18
CA LYS A 80 3.55 15.86 -21.27
C LYS A 80 3.68 16.70 -19.99
N GLY A 81 4.37 16.20 -18.96
CA GLY A 81 4.78 16.98 -17.79
C GLY A 81 3.92 16.82 -16.55
N SER A 82 3.08 15.78 -16.44
CA SER A 82 2.41 15.47 -15.16
C SER A 82 3.40 14.89 -14.15
N PRO A 83 3.68 15.57 -13.02
CA PRO A 83 4.58 15.06 -11.99
C PRO A 83 4.03 13.80 -11.30
N SER A 84 2.70 13.72 -11.16
CA SER A 84 2.01 12.56 -10.58
C SER A 84 2.15 11.33 -11.48
N ALA A 85 1.98 11.50 -12.80
CA ALA A 85 2.21 10.43 -13.75
C ALA A 85 3.68 9.99 -13.77
N ALA A 86 4.62 10.93 -13.80
CA ALA A 86 6.05 10.62 -13.76
C ALA A 86 6.42 9.82 -12.49
N HIS A 87 5.91 10.24 -11.33
CA HIS A 87 6.11 9.50 -10.09
C HIS A 87 5.53 8.08 -10.15
N PHE A 88 4.31 7.92 -10.66
CA PHE A 88 3.69 6.60 -10.75
C PHE A 88 4.40 5.70 -11.77
N VAL A 89 4.84 6.24 -12.91
CA VAL A 89 5.69 5.52 -13.87
C VAL A 89 6.99 5.05 -13.20
N ALA A 90 7.63 5.86 -12.36
CA ALA A 90 8.82 5.45 -11.61
C ALA A 90 8.54 4.26 -10.69
N VAL A 91 7.43 4.30 -9.95
CA VAL A 91 6.98 3.19 -9.09
C VAL A 91 6.73 1.93 -9.90
N LEU A 92 6.03 2.04 -11.03
CA LEU A 92 5.72 0.91 -11.90
C LEU A 92 6.97 0.32 -12.56
N LYS A 93 7.94 1.14 -12.94
CA LYS A 93 9.28 0.69 -13.39
C LYS A 93 10.05 -0.02 -12.29
N ALA A 94 10.00 0.48 -11.05
CA ALA A 94 10.63 -0.22 -9.93
C ALA A 94 10.00 -1.60 -9.72
N LEU A 95 8.67 -1.71 -9.84
CA LEU A 95 7.93 -2.97 -9.70
C LEU A 95 8.04 -3.91 -10.91
N GLY A 96 8.42 -3.40 -12.08
CA GLY A 96 8.34 -4.17 -13.34
C GLY A 96 6.90 -4.45 -13.77
N LEU A 97 5.97 -3.52 -13.50
CA LEU A 97 4.55 -3.68 -13.75
C LEU A 97 4.08 -2.71 -14.84
N GLY A 98 3.65 -3.21 -16.00
CA GLY A 98 3.30 -2.38 -17.16
C GLY A 98 4.51 -1.76 -17.88
N PHE A 99 5.69 -1.80 -17.25
CA PHE A 99 6.97 -1.39 -17.80
C PHE A 99 8.03 -2.45 -17.47
N PRO A 100 9.10 -2.58 -18.29
CA PRO A 100 10.28 -3.34 -17.90
C PRO A 100 10.82 -2.86 -16.54
N ARG A 101 11.28 -3.81 -15.71
CA ARG A 101 11.86 -3.49 -14.41
C ARG A 101 13.13 -2.67 -14.59
N ASP A 102 13.13 -1.46 -14.06
CA ASP A 102 14.24 -0.51 -14.16
C ASP A 102 14.28 0.41 -12.93
N GLU A 103 15.05 -0.01 -11.94
CA GLU A 103 15.16 0.71 -10.66
C GLU A 103 16.04 1.95 -10.76
N ALA A 104 16.99 1.96 -11.69
CA ALA A 104 17.86 3.10 -11.94
C ALA A 104 17.05 4.25 -12.54
N ALA A 105 16.29 3.98 -13.62
CA ALA A 105 15.40 4.98 -14.21
C ALA A 105 14.33 5.46 -13.22
N ALA A 106 13.80 4.57 -12.38
CA ALA A 106 12.87 4.96 -11.32
C ALA A 106 13.49 5.95 -10.33
N ALA A 107 14.72 5.68 -9.87
CA ALA A 107 15.44 6.55 -8.95
C ALA A 107 15.79 7.91 -9.59
N GLU A 108 16.16 7.94 -10.88
CA GLU A 108 16.41 9.17 -11.62
C GLU A 108 15.16 10.06 -11.71
N ILE A 109 14.01 9.49 -12.08
CA ILE A 109 12.74 10.22 -12.17
C ILE A 109 12.37 10.81 -10.80
N VAL A 110 12.46 10.01 -9.73
CA VAL A 110 12.16 10.47 -8.36
C VAL A 110 13.16 11.52 -7.89
N GLY A 111 14.44 11.39 -8.24
CA GLY A 111 15.47 12.38 -7.95
C GLY A 111 15.17 13.73 -8.62
N ALA A 112 14.81 13.71 -9.91
CA ALA A 112 14.44 14.92 -10.65
C ALA A 112 13.20 15.60 -10.06
N LEU A 113 12.15 14.83 -9.73
CA LEU A 113 10.94 15.35 -9.09
C LEU A 113 11.23 15.92 -7.68
N ALA A 114 12.10 15.27 -6.90
CA ALA A 114 12.52 15.80 -5.61
C ALA A 114 13.28 17.13 -5.75
N ALA A 115 14.17 17.24 -6.74
CA ALA A 115 14.91 18.47 -7.04
C ALA A 115 14.00 19.61 -7.52
N ALA A 116 12.89 19.29 -8.19
CA ALA A 116 11.85 20.25 -8.58
C ALA A 116 10.96 20.73 -7.40
N GLY A 117 11.23 20.29 -6.17
CA GLY A 117 10.57 20.79 -4.96
C GLY A 117 9.30 20.04 -4.54
N HIS A 118 9.01 18.87 -5.12
CA HIS A 118 7.86 18.05 -4.73
C HIS A 118 8.06 17.43 -3.34
N ALA A 119 7.57 18.09 -2.30
CA ALA A 119 7.84 17.74 -0.90
C ALA A 119 7.51 16.28 -0.48
N PRO A 120 6.37 15.66 -0.90
CA PRO A 120 6.12 14.25 -0.62
C PRO A 120 7.19 13.33 -1.23
N ILE A 121 7.61 13.61 -2.47
CA ILE A 121 8.62 12.83 -3.19
C ILE A 121 9.99 12.98 -2.54
N ARG A 122 10.33 14.18 -2.05
CA ARG A 122 11.55 14.42 -1.29
C ARG A 122 11.61 13.59 0.00
N ARG A 123 10.51 13.48 0.75
CA ARG A 123 10.43 12.63 1.95
C ARG A 123 10.59 11.15 1.62
N SER A 124 9.94 10.69 0.54
CA SER A 124 10.12 9.32 0.04
C SER A 124 11.60 9.04 -0.28
N LEU A 125 12.28 9.94 -0.98
CA LEU A 125 13.69 9.78 -1.34
C LEU A 125 14.61 9.74 -0.09
N GLU A 126 14.32 10.54 0.93
CA GLU A 126 15.05 10.49 2.20
C GLU A 126 14.87 9.14 2.92
N ALA A 127 13.63 8.65 3.02
CA ALA A 127 13.34 7.33 3.60
C ALA A 127 13.99 6.19 2.80
N LEU A 128 14.00 6.27 1.47
CA LEU A 128 14.67 5.31 0.60
C LEU A 128 16.19 5.27 0.86
N ARG A 129 16.84 6.43 1.02
CA ARG A 129 18.27 6.50 1.33
C ARG A 129 18.60 5.87 2.68
N LEU A 130 17.78 6.12 3.70
CA LEU A 130 17.94 5.50 5.02
C LEU A 130 17.83 3.97 4.94
N LEU A 131 16.91 3.45 4.13
CA LEU A 131 16.80 2.01 3.87
C LEU A 131 18.02 1.43 3.16
N GLN A 132 18.56 2.14 2.17
CA GLN A 132 19.72 1.69 1.39
C GLN A 132 21.02 1.69 2.21
N GLN A 133 21.09 2.52 3.26
CA GLN A 133 22.22 2.58 4.18
C GLN A 133 22.11 1.59 5.35
N ALA A 134 20.93 0.99 5.56
CA ALA A 134 20.71 0.05 6.65
C ALA A 134 21.32 -1.33 6.35
N ASP A 135 21.73 -2.03 7.41
CA ASP A 135 22.27 -3.40 7.38
C ASP A 135 21.35 -4.40 6.67
N ASP A 136 21.80 -5.64 6.43
CA ASP A 136 20.91 -6.70 5.93
C ASP A 136 19.72 -6.91 6.90
N PRO A 137 18.45 -6.85 6.43
CA PRO A 137 17.27 -7.04 7.30
C PRO A 137 17.17 -8.43 7.92
N ARG A 138 17.94 -9.41 7.41
CA ARG A 138 17.94 -10.81 7.87
C ARG A 138 19.00 -11.07 8.94
N ARG A 139 19.70 -10.03 9.41
CA ARG A 139 20.77 -10.15 10.39
C ARG A 139 20.24 -10.68 11.73
N ASP A 140 20.94 -11.66 12.29
CA ASP A 140 20.76 -12.21 13.64
C ASP A 140 19.28 -12.56 13.99
N PRO A 141 18.60 -13.39 13.19
CA PRO A 141 17.19 -13.71 13.40
C PRO A 141 16.98 -14.53 14.68
N VAL A 142 15.91 -14.23 15.43
CA VAL A 142 15.54 -14.97 16.64
C VAL A 142 14.27 -15.77 16.38
N ARG A 143 14.39 -17.09 16.34
CA ARG A 143 13.23 -17.98 16.29
C ARG A 143 12.56 -18.03 17.67
N LEU A 144 11.35 -17.48 17.75
CA LEU A 144 10.53 -17.42 18.97
C LEU A 144 9.70 -18.69 19.19
N CYS A 145 9.30 -19.35 18.10
CA CYS A 145 8.54 -20.59 18.13
C CYS A 145 8.89 -21.45 16.92
N ALA A 146 8.83 -22.78 17.07
CA ALA A 146 9.07 -23.72 15.98
C ALA A 146 7.77 -24.26 15.35
N SER A 147 6.64 -24.19 16.07
CA SER A 147 5.32 -24.63 15.58
C SER A 147 4.21 -23.76 16.18
N PRO A 148 3.67 -22.78 15.43
CA PRO A 148 4.09 -22.42 14.07
C PRO A 148 5.52 -21.88 14.10
N ASP A 149 6.24 -21.94 12.98
CA ASP A 149 7.52 -21.25 12.87
C ASP A 149 7.28 -19.75 12.97
N ILE A 150 7.84 -19.11 14.00
CA ILE A 150 7.75 -17.67 14.28
C ILE A 150 9.17 -17.14 14.47
N VAL A 151 9.57 -16.19 13.63
CA VAL A 151 10.91 -15.60 13.63
C VAL A 151 10.82 -14.08 13.74
N LEU A 152 11.60 -13.52 14.66
CA LEU A 152 11.76 -12.08 14.86
C LEU A 152 13.06 -11.60 14.20
N TYR A 153 12.94 -10.57 13.38
CA TYR A 153 14.04 -9.82 12.78
C TYR A 153 14.08 -8.43 13.41
N ARG A 154 15.10 -8.15 14.21
CA ARG A 154 15.18 -6.88 14.95
C ARG A 154 15.68 -5.74 14.09
N GLY A 155 15.05 -4.57 14.19
CA GLY A 155 15.46 -3.37 13.45
C GLY A 155 15.56 -3.59 11.95
N ALA A 156 14.76 -4.52 11.40
CA ALA A 156 14.79 -4.85 9.99
C ALA A 156 14.47 -3.64 9.13
N VAL A 157 13.65 -2.70 9.60
CA VAL A 157 13.40 -1.40 8.97
C VAL A 157 13.83 -0.27 9.92
N PRO A 158 14.57 0.76 9.49
CA PRO A 158 14.95 1.86 10.39
C PRO A 158 13.72 2.59 10.98
N PRO A 159 13.73 3.00 12.26
CA PRO A 159 12.60 3.69 12.89
C PRO A 159 12.13 4.96 12.15
N ALA A 160 13.06 5.73 11.59
CA ALA A 160 12.74 6.92 10.78
C ALA A 160 11.96 6.57 9.50
N VAL A 161 12.21 5.39 8.92
CA VAL A 161 11.47 4.87 7.77
C VAL A 161 10.08 4.41 8.21
N CYS A 162 9.93 3.83 9.40
CA CYS A 162 8.61 3.54 9.98
C CYS A 162 7.76 4.81 10.14
N THR A 163 8.36 5.93 10.53
CA THR A 163 7.67 7.23 10.56
C THR A 163 7.19 7.67 9.18
N HIS A 164 7.99 7.45 8.12
CA HIS A 164 7.56 7.68 6.74
C HIS A 164 6.36 6.80 6.36
N VAL A 165 6.40 5.50 6.67
CA VAL A 165 5.29 4.56 6.42
C VAL A 165 3.99 5.05 7.09
N ILE A 166 4.06 5.46 8.36
CA ILE A 166 2.92 6.01 9.11
C ILE A 166 2.39 7.29 8.44
N ALA A 167 3.26 8.25 8.14
CA ALA A 167 2.87 9.52 7.54
C ALA A 167 2.26 9.35 6.13
N HIS A 168 2.75 8.37 5.37
CA HIS A 168 2.28 8.07 4.02
C HIS A 168 0.92 7.35 4.02
N ALA A 169 0.73 6.39 4.92
CA ALA A 169 -0.51 5.62 5.02
C ALA A 169 -1.62 6.35 5.79
N GLY A 170 -1.28 7.23 6.74
CA GLY A 170 -2.23 7.90 7.64
C GLY A 170 -3.41 8.58 6.92
N PRO A 171 -3.19 9.40 5.88
CA PRO A 171 -4.28 10.04 5.12
C PRO A 171 -5.21 9.07 4.38
N ARG A 172 -4.80 7.80 4.22
CA ARG A 172 -5.54 6.74 3.50
C ARG A 172 -6.27 5.79 4.43
N LEU A 173 -6.13 5.96 5.75
CA LEU A 173 -6.80 5.09 6.71
C LEU A 173 -8.32 5.22 6.60
N GLY A 174 -8.96 4.10 6.26
CA GLY A 174 -10.41 3.92 6.34
C GLY A 174 -10.79 2.90 7.41
N PRO A 175 -12.10 2.66 7.63
CA PRO A 175 -12.53 1.52 8.44
C PRO A 175 -11.99 0.22 7.84
N ALA A 176 -11.62 -0.75 8.69
CA ALA A 176 -11.35 -2.11 8.22
C ALA A 176 -12.61 -2.71 7.56
N LEU A 177 -12.52 -3.08 6.28
CA LEU A 177 -13.63 -3.67 5.51
C LEU A 177 -13.29 -5.09 5.06
N VAL A 178 -14.32 -5.95 4.98
CA VAL A 178 -14.28 -7.33 4.46
C VAL A 178 -15.50 -7.56 3.56
N TYR A 179 -15.47 -8.58 2.71
CA TYR A 179 -16.64 -8.97 1.92
C TYR A 179 -17.71 -9.60 2.82
N ASP A 180 -18.98 -9.16 2.71
CA ASP A 180 -20.09 -9.81 3.39
C ASP A 180 -20.30 -11.21 2.78
N PRO A 181 -20.15 -12.30 3.54
CA PRO A 181 -20.32 -13.66 3.02
C PRO A 181 -21.73 -13.91 2.46
N ARG A 182 -22.71 -13.06 2.76
CA ARG A 182 -24.09 -13.11 2.22
C ARG A 182 -24.25 -12.30 0.93
N GLY A 183 -23.19 -11.72 0.40
CA GLY A 183 -23.18 -11.04 -0.90
C GLY A 183 -23.64 -9.58 -0.89
N ALA A 184 -23.75 -8.93 0.27
CA ALA A 184 -24.19 -7.53 0.40
C ALA A 184 -23.11 -6.48 0.08
N GLY A 185 -21.99 -6.88 -0.53
CA GLY A 185 -20.84 -6.01 -0.79
C GLY A 185 -19.86 -5.95 0.39
N MET A 186 -19.14 -4.83 0.53
CA MET A 186 -18.15 -4.65 1.60
C MET A 186 -18.85 -4.27 2.92
N MET A 187 -18.50 -4.94 4.01
CA MET A 187 -18.95 -4.63 5.37
C MET A 187 -17.77 -4.30 6.28
N ARG A 188 -18.00 -3.60 7.40
CA ARG A 188 -16.98 -3.42 8.43
C ARG A 188 -16.56 -4.78 8.98
N ASP A 189 -15.26 -4.98 9.13
CA ASP A 189 -14.69 -6.18 9.71
C ASP A 189 -15.25 -6.41 11.14
N PRO A 190 -15.98 -7.51 11.39
CA PRO A 190 -16.56 -7.77 12.71
C PRO A 190 -15.52 -8.24 13.74
N LEU A 191 -14.34 -8.66 13.29
CA LEU A 191 -13.25 -9.16 14.14
C LEU A 191 -12.21 -8.08 14.44
N ARG A 192 -12.10 -7.07 13.59
CA ARG A 192 -11.10 -6.00 13.68
C ARG A 192 -11.75 -4.63 13.82
N SER A 193 -11.40 -3.92 14.89
CA SER A 193 -11.93 -2.57 15.14
C SER A 193 -11.02 -1.43 14.68
N SER A 194 -9.85 -1.73 14.13
CA SER A 194 -8.85 -0.74 13.68
C SER A 194 -9.24 0.02 12.41
N ALA A 195 -8.49 1.11 12.16
CA ALA A 195 -8.43 1.74 10.85
C ALA A 195 -7.31 1.09 10.01
N THR A 196 -7.52 0.94 8.70
CA THR A 196 -6.60 0.25 7.78
C THR A 196 -6.45 0.99 6.45
N ALA A 197 -5.25 0.95 5.87
CA ALA A 197 -4.95 1.37 4.51
C ALA A 197 -4.13 0.27 3.82
N SER A 198 -4.71 -0.37 2.80
CA SER A 198 -3.97 -1.27 1.91
C SER A 198 -3.40 -0.45 0.76
N LEU A 199 -2.08 -0.40 0.65
CA LEU A 199 -1.39 0.47 -0.31
C LEU A 199 -1.33 -0.21 -1.68
N SER A 200 -2.24 0.14 -2.59
CA SER A 200 -2.23 -0.36 -3.96
C SER A 200 -1.10 0.29 -4.78
N PRO A 201 -0.76 -0.18 -6.00
CA PRO A 201 0.36 0.37 -6.76
C PRO A 201 0.36 1.90 -6.92
N VAL A 202 -0.82 2.49 -7.12
CA VAL A 202 -0.98 3.96 -7.25
C VAL A 202 -0.71 4.70 -5.93
N ASP A 203 -0.79 4.00 -4.80
CA ASP A 203 -0.47 4.54 -3.49
C ASP A 203 1.00 4.40 -3.13
N LEU A 204 1.78 3.58 -3.84
CA LEU A 204 3.17 3.32 -3.47
C LEU A 204 4.08 4.49 -3.84
N ASP A 205 5.14 4.64 -3.06
CA ASP A 205 6.33 5.40 -3.44
C ASP A 205 7.56 4.47 -3.39
N LEU A 206 8.73 4.94 -3.83
CA LEU A 206 9.91 4.07 -3.90
C LEU A 206 10.41 3.60 -2.53
N ALA A 207 10.20 4.38 -1.47
CA ALA A 207 10.53 3.93 -0.11
C ALA A 207 9.62 2.78 0.32
N ILE A 208 8.31 2.87 0.08
CA ILE A 208 7.37 1.78 0.39
C ILE A 208 7.66 0.55 -0.47
N VAL A 209 8.05 0.70 -1.74
CA VAL A 209 8.51 -0.42 -2.58
C VAL A 209 9.74 -1.09 -1.96
N ALA A 210 10.72 -0.30 -1.48
CA ALA A 210 11.89 -0.84 -0.79
C ALA A 210 11.54 -1.52 0.54
N VAL A 211 10.62 -0.96 1.34
CA VAL A 211 10.11 -1.60 2.56
C VAL A 211 9.48 -2.96 2.24
N ASN A 212 8.62 -3.05 1.21
CA ASN A 212 8.00 -4.30 0.79
C ASN A 212 9.05 -5.39 0.52
N ARG A 213 10.07 -5.09 -0.28
CA ARG A 213 11.15 -6.03 -0.60
C ARG A 213 11.95 -6.45 0.62
N ARG A 214 12.19 -5.52 1.55
CA ARG A 214 12.94 -5.77 2.77
C ARG A 214 12.17 -6.69 3.72
N VAL A 215 10.84 -6.51 3.83
CA VAL A 215 9.93 -7.42 4.54
C VAL A 215 9.86 -8.79 3.85
N SER A 216 9.82 -8.82 2.52
CA SER A 216 9.88 -10.06 1.71
C SER A 216 11.19 -10.83 1.92
N ALA A 217 12.32 -10.13 2.05
CA ALA A 217 13.60 -10.72 2.40
C ALA A 217 13.58 -11.40 3.79
N CYS A 218 12.94 -10.79 4.80
CA CYS A 218 12.73 -11.43 6.11
C CYS A 218 11.84 -12.69 6.00
N ALA A 219 10.83 -12.67 5.12
CA ALA A 219 9.96 -13.82 4.92
C ALA A 219 10.66 -14.99 4.19
N GLY A 220 11.77 -14.69 3.49
CA GLY A 220 12.46 -15.64 2.62
C GLY A 220 11.66 -15.99 1.38
N LEU A 221 10.79 -15.09 0.91
CA LEU A 221 9.91 -15.30 -0.24
C LEU A 221 10.09 -14.16 -1.26
N PRO A 222 9.87 -14.43 -2.57
CA PRO A 222 9.86 -13.40 -3.60
C PRO A 222 8.84 -12.30 -3.29
N ASP A 223 9.18 -11.05 -3.61
CA ASP A 223 8.30 -9.91 -3.34
C ASP A 223 6.99 -10.01 -4.13
N GLU A 224 7.04 -10.66 -5.30
CA GLU A 224 5.92 -10.91 -6.21
C GLU A 224 4.89 -11.90 -5.64
N GLN A 225 5.26 -12.71 -4.64
CA GLN A 225 4.31 -13.54 -3.89
C GLN A 225 3.62 -12.75 -2.77
N GLY A 226 4.19 -11.61 -2.39
CA GLY A 226 3.68 -10.80 -1.31
C GLY A 226 2.54 -9.91 -1.78
N GLU A 227 1.44 -9.92 -1.03
CA GLU A 227 0.44 -8.87 -1.10
C GLU A 227 1.05 -7.51 -0.77
N PHE A 228 0.43 -6.42 -1.22
CA PHE A 228 0.90 -5.10 -0.86
C PHE A 228 0.75 -4.84 0.64
N LEU A 229 1.63 -3.99 1.17
CA LEU A 229 1.65 -3.63 2.57
C LEU A 229 0.30 -3.02 3.00
N SER A 230 -0.33 -3.63 4.00
CA SER A 230 -1.51 -3.09 4.66
C SER A 230 -1.09 -2.45 5.98
N VAL A 231 -1.37 -1.16 6.17
CA VAL A 231 -1.02 -0.41 7.38
C VAL A 231 -2.25 -0.23 8.24
N MET A 232 -2.14 -0.55 9.52
CA MET A 232 -3.22 -0.49 10.49
C MET A 232 -2.86 0.44 11.65
N ARG A 233 -3.88 1.14 12.17
CA ARG A 233 -3.80 1.90 13.42
C ARG A 233 -4.85 1.41 14.40
N TYR A 234 -4.42 1.07 15.61
CA TYR A 234 -5.26 0.70 16.75
C TYR A 234 -5.16 1.79 17.83
N ARG A 235 -6.30 2.34 18.22
CA ARG A 235 -6.45 3.24 19.36
C ARG A 235 -6.72 2.46 20.64
N ALA A 236 -6.66 3.12 21.79
CA ALA A 236 -7.07 2.55 23.06
C ALA A 236 -8.47 1.88 22.95
N GLY A 237 -8.55 0.62 23.39
CA GLY A 237 -9.73 -0.25 23.30
C GLY A 237 -9.88 -1.00 21.97
N GLU A 238 -9.18 -0.60 20.91
CA GLU A 238 -9.22 -1.31 19.61
C GLU A 238 -8.31 -2.54 19.63
N GLN A 239 -8.74 -3.57 18.89
CA GLN A 239 -8.09 -4.88 18.86
C GLN A 239 -8.36 -5.60 17.53
N TYR A 240 -7.69 -6.73 17.33
CA TYR A 240 -8.05 -7.74 16.35
C TYR A 240 -8.28 -9.06 17.07
N ARG A 241 -9.53 -9.52 17.10
CA ARG A 241 -9.91 -10.79 17.72
C ARG A 241 -9.14 -11.98 17.11
N PRO A 242 -9.00 -13.09 17.85
CA PRO A 242 -8.26 -14.25 17.38
C PRO A 242 -8.76 -14.80 16.04
N HIS A 243 -7.87 -14.91 15.06
CA HIS A 243 -8.16 -15.31 13.67
C HIS A 243 -6.99 -16.09 13.05
N PHE A 244 -7.17 -16.51 11.80
CA PHE A 244 -6.15 -17.08 10.94
C PHE A 244 -5.98 -16.19 9.73
N ASP A 245 -4.77 -16.12 9.19
CA ASP A 245 -4.49 -15.36 7.98
C ASP A 245 -4.75 -16.15 6.69
N THR A 246 -5.10 -17.44 6.80
CA THR A 246 -5.42 -18.27 5.64
C THR A 246 -6.65 -17.76 4.89
N VAL A 247 -6.60 -17.87 3.58
CA VAL A 247 -7.68 -17.53 2.65
C VAL A 247 -8.63 -18.73 2.49
N PRO A 248 -9.95 -18.53 2.61
CA PRO A 248 -10.93 -19.58 2.34
C PRO A 248 -11.00 -19.92 0.84
N PRO A 249 -11.52 -21.11 0.46
CA PRO A 249 -11.77 -21.45 -0.94
C PRO A 249 -12.64 -20.39 -1.64
N GLY A 250 -12.29 -20.04 -2.88
CA GLY A 250 -13.01 -19.05 -3.69
C GLY A 250 -12.08 -18.28 -4.64
N PRO A 251 -12.60 -17.25 -5.35
CA PRO A 251 -11.86 -16.59 -6.43
C PRO A 251 -10.49 -16.06 -6.04
N ASP A 252 -10.34 -15.56 -4.81
CA ASP A 252 -9.07 -15.04 -4.31
C ASP A 252 -8.04 -16.14 -4.00
N PHE A 253 -8.51 -17.31 -3.54
CA PHE A 253 -7.69 -18.51 -3.40
C PHE A 253 -7.33 -19.09 -4.77
N ASP A 254 -8.27 -19.14 -5.71
CA ASP A 254 -8.04 -19.67 -7.05
C ASP A 254 -6.99 -18.84 -7.79
N ARG A 255 -7.06 -17.51 -7.62
CA ARG A 255 -6.16 -16.54 -8.25
C ARG A 255 -4.70 -16.66 -7.79
N SER A 256 -4.45 -16.68 -6.47
CA SER A 256 -3.07 -16.60 -5.93
C SER A 256 -2.68 -17.73 -4.96
N GLY A 257 -3.59 -18.65 -4.66
CA GLY A 257 -3.37 -19.75 -3.72
C GLY A 257 -3.51 -19.33 -2.26
N GLN A 258 -3.02 -20.18 -1.36
CA GLN A 258 -3.08 -19.93 0.08
C GLN A 258 -2.09 -18.83 0.50
N ARG A 259 -2.40 -18.08 1.57
CA ARG A 259 -1.43 -17.27 2.31
C ARG A 259 -0.57 -18.18 3.19
N VAL A 260 0.65 -18.46 2.76
CA VAL A 260 1.56 -19.43 3.42
C VAL A 260 2.34 -18.82 4.58
N LYS A 261 2.65 -17.52 4.51
CA LYS A 261 3.33 -16.78 5.59
C LYS A 261 2.72 -15.39 5.76
N THR A 262 2.90 -14.84 6.96
CA THR A 262 2.60 -13.45 7.28
C THR A 262 3.83 -12.78 7.85
N ALA A 263 4.08 -11.53 7.47
CA ALA A 263 5.04 -10.66 8.12
C ALA A 263 4.32 -9.45 8.75
N LEU A 264 4.64 -9.18 10.00
CA LEU A 264 4.17 -8.02 10.77
C LEU A 264 5.35 -7.10 11.04
N LEU A 265 5.30 -5.89 10.48
CA LEU A 265 6.26 -4.81 10.74
C LEU A 265 5.68 -3.87 11.80
N TYR A 266 6.37 -3.77 12.95
CA TYR A 266 6.03 -2.84 14.03
C TYR A 266 6.50 -1.44 13.66
N LEU A 267 5.60 -0.45 13.66
CA LEU A 267 5.90 0.88 13.15
C LEU A 267 6.17 1.91 14.26
N ASN A 268 5.70 1.65 15.47
CA ASN A 268 5.94 2.48 16.66
C ASN A 268 5.89 1.61 17.93
N ASP A 269 6.18 2.22 19.09
CA ASP A 269 6.20 1.55 20.40
C ASP A 269 5.60 2.40 21.54
N GLY A 270 5.15 3.63 21.26
CA GLY A 270 4.52 4.55 22.22
C GLY A 270 3.09 4.17 22.62
N TYR A 271 2.84 2.90 22.91
CA TYR A 271 1.54 2.35 23.31
C TYR A 271 1.71 1.25 24.36
N GLU A 272 0.65 1.01 25.15
CA GLU A 272 0.57 -0.11 26.10
C GLU A 272 -0.48 -1.13 25.68
N GLY A 273 -0.32 -2.38 26.13
CA GLY A 273 -1.03 -3.52 25.58
C GLY A 273 -0.72 -3.72 24.09
N GLY A 274 -1.71 -4.16 23.31
CA GLY A 274 -1.55 -4.24 21.86
C GLY A 274 -0.60 -5.35 21.38
N GLU A 275 -0.25 -6.32 22.21
CA GLU A 275 0.64 -7.42 21.82
C GLU A 275 0.02 -8.27 20.70
N THR A 276 0.87 -8.84 19.84
CA THR A 276 0.45 -9.94 18.97
C THR A 276 0.52 -11.23 19.77
N GLU A 277 -0.62 -11.83 20.06
CA GLU A 277 -0.73 -13.07 20.84
C GLU A 277 -0.95 -14.27 19.94
N PHE A 278 -0.17 -15.33 20.14
CA PHE A 278 -0.41 -16.67 19.62
C PHE A 278 -0.80 -17.58 20.78
N SER A 279 -2.09 -17.90 20.90
CA SER A 279 -2.63 -18.56 22.10
C SER A 279 -2.11 -19.99 22.26
N ALA A 280 -1.95 -20.75 21.17
CA ALA A 280 -1.48 -22.14 21.20
C ALA A 280 -0.04 -22.29 21.74
N PRO A 281 0.96 -21.52 21.26
CA PRO A 281 2.30 -21.54 21.84
C PRO A 281 2.44 -20.68 23.13
N GLY A 282 1.38 -20.01 23.58
CA GLY A 282 1.42 -19.14 24.77
C GLY A 282 2.35 -17.92 24.61
N LEU A 283 2.52 -17.43 23.37
CA LEU A 283 3.48 -16.39 23.03
C LEU A 283 2.78 -15.03 22.85
N LYS A 284 3.37 -13.98 23.42
CA LYS A 284 2.96 -12.57 23.22
C LYS A 284 4.14 -11.76 22.72
N ILE A 285 3.94 -10.97 21.68
CA ILE A 285 5.01 -10.20 21.03
C ILE A 285 4.63 -8.71 20.96
N LYS A 286 5.48 -7.88 21.57
CA LYS A 286 5.50 -6.41 21.40
C LYS A 286 6.85 -6.05 20.78
N GLY A 287 6.86 -5.77 19.47
CA GLY A 287 8.08 -5.40 18.75
C GLY A 287 8.42 -3.92 18.94
N ALA A 288 9.70 -3.59 18.79
CA ALA A 288 10.17 -2.21 18.68
C ALA A 288 9.92 -1.66 17.26
N PRO A 289 9.95 -0.33 17.04
CA PRO A 289 9.79 0.24 15.71
C PRO A 289 10.87 -0.31 14.77
N GLY A 290 10.44 -0.91 13.67
CA GLY A 290 11.34 -1.54 12.70
C GLY A 290 11.47 -3.05 12.81
N ASP A 291 11.03 -3.65 13.91
CA ASP A 291 11.02 -5.09 14.06
C ASP A 291 10.02 -5.72 13.09
N VAL A 292 10.43 -6.84 12.49
CA VAL A 292 9.58 -7.67 11.63
C VAL A 292 9.43 -9.05 12.24
N VAL A 293 8.20 -9.45 12.52
CA VAL A 293 7.86 -10.83 12.91
C VAL A 293 7.30 -11.54 11.70
N VAL A 294 7.91 -12.67 11.33
CA VAL A 294 7.40 -13.55 10.28
C VAL A 294 6.89 -14.83 10.93
N PHE A 295 5.70 -15.28 10.53
CA PHE A 295 5.18 -16.57 10.94
C PHE A 295 4.55 -17.35 9.79
N THR A 296 4.56 -18.68 9.91
CA THR A 296 3.98 -19.59 8.92
C THR A 296 2.51 -19.88 9.27
N ASN A 297 1.63 -19.80 8.27
CA ASN A 297 0.18 -19.96 8.43
C ASN A 297 -0.31 -21.40 8.16
N VAL A 298 0.51 -22.19 7.48
CA VAL A 298 0.17 -23.53 6.99
C VAL A 298 1.20 -24.55 7.42
N ARG A 299 0.79 -25.82 7.49
CA ARG A 299 1.70 -26.94 7.65
C ARG A 299 2.42 -27.23 6.33
N ALA A 300 3.38 -28.16 6.37
CA ALA A 300 4.13 -28.59 5.19
C ALA A 300 3.24 -29.15 4.06
N ASP A 301 2.05 -29.67 4.38
CA ASP A 301 1.06 -30.14 3.41
C ASP A 301 0.13 -29.03 2.86
N GLY A 302 0.36 -27.77 3.23
CA GLY A 302 -0.43 -26.62 2.81
C GLY A 302 -1.74 -26.41 3.58
N THR A 303 -2.08 -27.30 4.51
CA THR A 303 -3.27 -27.15 5.36
C THR A 303 -3.06 -26.08 6.44
N LEU A 304 -4.14 -25.44 6.88
CA LEU A 304 -4.10 -24.46 7.97
C LEU A 304 -3.38 -25.02 9.20
N ASP A 305 -2.35 -24.32 9.68
CA ASP A 305 -1.74 -24.63 10.96
C ASP A 305 -2.58 -24.03 12.09
N GLY A 306 -3.25 -24.89 12.86
CA GLY A 306 -4.08 -24.48 13.99
C GLY A 306 -3.30 -23.68 15.06
N ALA A 307 -1.99 -23.87 15.16
CA ALA A 307 -1.14 -23.16 16.11
C ALA A 307 -0.81 -21.72 15.67
N SER A 308 -1.04 -21.38 14.39
CA SER A 308 -0.89 -20.02 13.83
C SER A 308 -2.03 -19.06 14.17
N ARG A 309 -3.05 -19.54 14.90
CA ARG A 309 -4.15 -18.68 15.37
C ARG A 309 -3.59 -17.58 16.25
N HIS A 310 -3.86 -16.34 15.87
CA HIS A 310 -3.29 -15.18 16.56
C HIS A 310 -4.27 -14.02 16.66
N ALA A 311 -3.97 -13.09 17.56
CA ALA A 311 -4.76 -11.91 17.85
C ALA A 311 -3.86 -10.68 18.01
N GLY A 312 -4.39 -9.50 17.70
CA GLY A 312 -3.85 -8.25 18.21
C GLY A 312 -4.63 -7.88 19.46
N LEU A 313 -4.02 -8.01 20.64
CA LEU A 313 -4.67 -7.67 21.90
C LEU A 313 -5.07 -6.20 21.94
N ALA A 314 -5.98 -5.85 22.84
CA ALA A 314 -6.44 -4.48 22.99
C ALA A 314 -5.28 -3.55 23.36
N VAL A 315 -5.18 -2.41 22.67
CA VAL A 315 -4.33 -1.30 23.11
C VAL A 315 -4.97 -0.70 24.35
N THR A 316 -4.21 -0.53 25.43
CA THR A 316 -4.72 0.04 26.69
C THR A 316 -4.43 1.54 26.81
N SER A 317 -3.34 2.01 26.20
CA SER A 317 -2.96 3.41 26.13
C SER A 317 -2.16 3.71 24.87
N GLY A 318 -2.21 4.94 24.37
CA GLY A 318 -1.53 5.37 23.14
C GLY A 318 -2.22 4.90 21.85
N GLU A 319 -1.46 4.89 20.76
CA GLU A 319 -1.90 4.37 19.46
C GLU A 319 -0.83 3.40 18.91
N LYS A 320 -1.24 2.18 18.54
CA LYS A 320 -0.38 1.19 17.88
C LYS A 320 -0.49 1.32 16.36
N TRP A 321 0.65 1.40 15.69
CA TRP A 321 0.78 1.30 14.24
C TRP A 321 1.52 0.02 13.86
N LEU A 322 0.92 -0.74 12.95
CA LEU A 322 1.44 -2.02 12.47
C LEU A 322 1.24 -2.10 10.97
N ALA A 323 2.18 -2.72 10.26
CA ALA A 323 1.98 -3.08 8.87
C ALA A 323 2.01 -4.61 8.69
N SER A 324 1.07 -5.14 7.93
CA SER A 324 1.00 -6.55 7.55
C SER A 324 1.35 -6.72 6.07
N LYS A 325 2.11 -7.76 5.78
CA LYS A 325 2.32 -8.30 4.43
C LYS A 325 2.05 -9.80 4.46
N TRP A 326 1.09 -10.24 3.66
CA TRP A 326 0.76 -11.65 3.51
C TRP A 326 1.44 -12.21 2.27
N PHE A 327 1.96 -13.43 2.35
CA PHE A 327 2.66 -14.08 1.24
C PHE A 327 1.84 -15.25 0.71
N ARG A 328 1.61 -15.24 -0.59
CA ARG A 328 0.86 -16.26 -1.32
C ARG A 328 1.73 -17.42 -1.75
N GLU A 329 1.10 -18.57 -1.96
CA GLU A 329 1.73 -19.75 -2.55
C GLU A 329 2.19 -19.49 -3.99
N ARG A 330 1.42 -18.72 -4.76
CA ARG A 330 1.74 -18.30 -6.13
C ARG A 330 2.01 -16.80 -6.20
N ILE A 331 2.45 -16.32 -7.36
CA ILE A 331 2.56 -14.87 -7.62
C ILE A 331 1.22 -14.21 -7.30
N PHE A 332 1.27 -13.15 -6.50
CA PHE A 332 0.09 -12.41 -6.13
C PHE A 332 -0.45 -11.63 -7.34
N ALA A 333 -1.71 -11.87 -7.67
CA ALA A 333 -2.48 -11.06 -8.60
C ALA A 333 -3.59 -10.36 -7.83
N PHE A 334 -3.64 -9.02 -7.94
CA PHE A 334 -4.62 -8.15 -7.31
C PHE A 334 -5.69 -7.70 -8.31
#